data_AF-A0A3M7C7G5-F1
#
_entry.id   AF-A0A3M7C7G5-F1
#
_cell.length_a   1.000
_cell.length_b   1.000
_cell.length_c   1.000
_cell.angle_alpha   90.00
_cell.angle_beta   90.00
_cell.angle_gamma   90.00
#
_symmetry.space_group_name_H-M   'P 1'
#
loop_
_entity.id
_entity.type
_entity.pdbx_description
1 polymer ?
#
loop_
_entity_poly.entity_id
_entity_poly.type
_entity_poly.pdbx_seq_one_letter_code
_entity_poly.pdbx_strand_id
1 'polypeptide(L)'
;MSVAAPSRRLAGRCLFCQNLPIRPRVQHQQQRTAVFGRGKSENATTTEDKPSNNPVLDEYHRKNPSAPSAQPQERPVPGDLAASSIFEDDRRAQRQQEEHAAAADGGDAGNTKVGGKARDPNNMLRVLDPDPNSRERWERKKVIQMVRRGGRLTDQQVIKRTEREHLVKSQNYKTSVKKLGMLARQIQGKTIED
;
A
#
# COMPACT_ATOMS: atom_id res chain seq x y z
N MET A 1 -43.11 38.86 -53.87
CA MET A 1 -41.81 38.32 -53.41
C MET A 1 -41.89 38.12 -51.90
N SER A 2 -42.28 36.93 -51.44
CA SER A 2 -42.48 36.62 -50.01
C SER A 2 -41.19 36.07 -49.42
N VAL A 3 -40.60 36.78 -48.46
CA VAL A 3 -39.34 36.40 -47.82
C VAL A 3 -39.66 35.46 -46.65
N ALA A 4 -39.22 34.20 -46.74
CA ALA A 4 -39.34 33.23 -45.66
C ALA A 4 -38.30 33.51 -44.57
N ALA A 5 -38.76 33.87 -43.37
CA ALA A 5 -37.91 33.95 -42.18
C ALA A 5 -37.74 32.55 -41.55
N PRO A 6 -36.53 32.16 -41.10
CA PRO A 6 -36.32 30.86 -40.48
C PRO A 6 -36.89 30.82 -39.06
N SER A 7 -37.69 29.80 -38.79
CA SER A 7 -38.21 29.48 -37.45
C SER A 7 -37.07 29.12 -36.50
N ARG A 8 -36.75 30.01 -35.55
CA ARG A 8 -35.83 29.70 -34.45
C ARG A 8 -36.50 28.69 -33.51
N ARG A 9 -36.02 27.45 -33.50
CA ARG A 9 -36.37 26.48 -32.45
C ARG A 9 -35.74 26.94 -31.14
N LEU A 10 -36.56 27.43 -30.22
CA LEU A 10 -36.15 27.62 -28.83
C LEU A 10 -35.85 26.24 -28.24
N ALA A 11 -34.58 26.00 -27.92
CA ALA A 11 -34.19 24.83 -27.15
C ALA A 11 -34.87 24.92 -25.78
N GLY A 12 -35.82 24.02 -25.53
CA GLY A 12 -36.43 23.87 -24.22
C GLY A 12 -35.34 23.59 -23.18
N ARG A 13 -35.29 24.43 -22.15
CA ARG A 13 -34.46 24.20 -20.97
C ARG A 13 -34.87 22.87 -20.34
N CYS A 14 -34.01 21.87 -20.46
CA CYS A 14 -34.15 20.62 -19.74
C CYS A 14 -33.97 20.89 -18.24
N LEU A 15 -35.04 20.72 -17.45
CA LEU A 15 -35.04 20.85 -15.99
C LEU A 15 -34.51 19.59 -15.27
N PHE A 16 -33.70 18.76 -15.94
CA PHE A 16 -33.18 17.49 -15.39
C PHE A 16 -31.84 17.62 -14.64
N CYS A 17 -31.48 18.84 -14.25
CA CYS A 17 -30.31 19.12 -13.41
C CYS A 17 -30.74 19.75 -12.08
N GLN A 18 -31.60 19.07 -11.32
CA GLN A 18 -31.82 19.42 -9.92
C GLN A 18 -31.21 18.32 -9.03
N ASN A 19 -30.16 18.74 -8.32
CA ASN A 19 -29.62 18.13 -7.11
C ASN A 19 -29.10 16.69 -7.23
N LEU A 20 -27.97 16.54 -7.93
CA LEU A 20 -27.01 15.51 -7.51
C LEU A 20 -26.45 15.96 -6.15
N PRO A 21 -26.59 15.17 -5.07
CA PRO A 21 -25.93 15.50 -3.82
C PRO A 21 -24.43 15.52 -4.09
N ILE A 22 -23.81 16.68 -3.85
CA ILE A 22 -22.36 16.81 -3.77
C ILE A 22 -21.94 15.88 -2.64
N ARG A 23 -21.58 14.64 -2.97
CA ARG A 23 -20.98 13.72 -2.01
C ARG A 23 -19.61 14.32 -1.71
N PRO A 24 -19.35 14.83 -0.49
CA PRO A 24 -18.00 15.24 -0.16
C PRO A 24 -17.13 14.00 -0.35
N ARG A 25 -16.20 14.07 -1.30
CA ARG A 25 -15.17 13.06 -1.45
C ARG A 25 -14.47 13.06 -0.10
N VAL A 26 -14.60 11.98 0.66
CA VAL A 26 -13.89 11.83 1.93
C VAL A 26 -12.42 11.91 1.58
N GLN A 27 -11.84 13.09 1.77
CA GLN A 27 -10.41 13.24 1.71
C GLN A 27 -9.92 12.37 2.86
N HIS A 28 -9.37 11.20 2.53
CA HIS A 28 -8.53 10.46 3.45
C HIS A 28 -7.40 11.42 3.79
N GLN A 29 -7.60 12.23 4.83
CA GLN A 29 -6.54 13.01 5.44
C GLN A 29 -5.61 11.98 6.05
N GLN A 30 -4.66 11.51 5.25
CA GLN A 30 -3.44 10.97 5.79
C GLN A 30 -2.92 12.06 6.72
N GLN A 31 -2.93 11.79 8.03
CA GLN A 31 -2.31 12.68 8.99
C GLN A 31 -0.83 12.70 8.65
N ARG A 32 -0.44 13.68 7.83
CA ARG A 32 0.96 13.97 7.56
C ARG A 32 1.47 14.57 8.85
N THR A 33 2.12 13.77 9.67
CA THR A 33 2.99 14.28 10.73
C THR A 33 4.07 15.09 10.02
N ALA A 34 3.82 16.39 9.84
CA ALA A 34 4.71 17.28 9.15
C ALA A 34 6.04 17.32 9.92
N VAL A 35 7.12 16.92 9.26
CA VAL A 35 8.48 16.94 9.81
C VAL A 35 8.88 18.36 10.28
N PHE A 36 8.26 19.39 9.71
CA PHE A 36 8.47 20.79 10.07
C PHE A 36 7.85 21.23 11.42
N GLY A 37 7.05 20.38 12.08
CA GLY A 37 6.46 20.68 13.40
C GLY A 37 7.19 20.06 14.59
N ARG A 38 8.20 19.21 14.35
CA ARG A 38 8.94 18.48 15.40
C ARG A 38 10.15 19.22 15.99
N GLY A 39 10.33 20.51 15.65
CA GLY A 39 11.57 21.26 15.93
C GLY A 39 11.46 22.38 16.97
N LYS A 40 10.33 22.55 17.66
CA LYS A 40 10.15 23.61 18.67
C LYS A 40 9.96 23.03 20.08
N SER A 41 10.91 22.20 20.51
CA SER A 41 11.12 21.92 21.93
C SER A 41 12.58 22.24 22.24
N GLU A 42 12.81 23.49 22.60
CA GLU A 42 14.10 24.03 22.98
C GLU A 42 14.44 23.44 24.36
N ASN A 43 15.61 22.79 24.47
CA ASN A 43 16.21 22.18 25.68
C ASN A 43 15.75 20.75 26.06
N ALA A 44 16.43 19.74 25.51
CA ALA A 44 16.56 18.42 26.15
C ALA A 44 17.88 17.76 25.74
N THR A 45 18.93 18.06 26.50
CA THR A 45 20.05 17.14 26.68
C THR A 45 19.53 15.88 27.38
N THR A 46 20.12 14.74 27.04
CA THR A 46 20.02 13.44 27.73
C THR A 46 18.80 12.57 27.42
N THR A 47 19.12 11.35 26.99
CA THR A 47 18.33 10.12 26.90
C THR A 47 17.35 9.94 28.08
N GLU A 48 16.15 10.51 28.00
CA GLU A 48 15.03 10.20 28.90
C GLU A 48 13.70 10.45 28.15
N ASP A 49 12.81 9.48 28.24
CA ASP A 49 11.46 9.45 27.66
C ASP A 49 10.59 10.60 28.19
N LYS A 50 10.66 11.78 27.57
CA LYS A 50 9.66 12.82 27.87
C LYS A 50 8.31 12.43 27.25
N PRO A 51 7.23 12.37 28.05
CA PRO A 51 5.88 12.18 27.51
C PRO A 51 5.62 13.29 26.50
N SER A 52 5.01 12.94 25.37
CA SER A 52 4.63 13.97 24.41
C SER A 52 3.69 14.96 25.12
N ASN A 53 3.67 16.23 24.70
CA ASN A 53 2.77 17.24 25.28
C ASN A 53 1.27 16.88 25.17
N ASN A 54 0.93 15.74 24.57
CA ASN A 54 -0.42 15.21 24.47
C ASN A 54 -0.55 13.88 25.24
N PRO A 55 -1.04 13.90 26.49
CA PRO A 55 -1.18 12.69 27.31
C PRO A 55 -2.13 11.65 26.68
N VAL A 56 -3.06 12.08 25.82
CA VAL A 56 -3.98 11.17 25.10
C VAL A 56 -3.23 10.37 24.04
N LEU A 57 -2.23 10.96 23.38
CA LEU A 57 -1.39 10.23 22.41
C LEU A 57 -0.50 9.21 23.12
N ASP A 58 0.08 9.57 24.25
CA ASP A 58 0.90 8.65 25.04
C ASP A 58 0.08 7.47 25.57
N GLU A 59 -1.13 7.73 26.08
CA GLU A 59 -2.07 6.68 26.44
C GLU A 59 -2.47 5.80 25.24
N TYR A 60 -2.72 6.41 24.09
CA TYR A 60 -3.06 5.68 22.87
C TYR A 60 -1.90 4.78 22.42
N HIS A 61 -0.66 5.27 22.45
CA HIS A 61 0.53 4.47 22.12
C HIS A 61 0.78 3.34 23.12
N ARG A 62 0.56 3.58 24.43
CA ARG A 62 0.61 2.53 25.46
C ARG A 62 -0.46 1.46 25.25
N LYS A 63 -1.68 1.87 24.91
CA LYS A 63 -2.82 0.95 24.65
C LYS A 63 -2.68 0.23 23.29
N ASN A 64 -1.94 0.80 22.33
CA ASN A 64 -1.74 0.26 20.99
C ASN A 64 -0.24 0.06 20.68
N PRO A 65 0.42 -0.93 21.31
CA PRO A 65 1.86 -1.14 21.17
C PRO A 65 2.32 -1.64 19.79
N SER A 66 1.40 -1.92 18.85
CA SER A 66 1.76 -2.26 17.46
C SER A 66 1.85 -1.04 16.54
N ALA A 67 1.55 0.16 17.05
CA ALA A 67 1.77 1.41 16.33
C ALA A 67 3.28 1.60 16.09
N PRO A 68 3.71 2.12 14.92
CA PRO A 68 5.12 2.14 14.50
C PRO A 68 6.08 2.93 15.40
N SER A 69 5.58 3.62 16.43
CA SER A 69 6.35 4.37 17.42
C SER A 69 6.30 3.79 18.84
N ALA A 70 5.55 2.72 19.08
CA ALA A 70 5.51 2.09 20.38
C ALA A 70 6.72 1.15 20.52
N GLN A 71 7.61 1.48 21.46
CA GLN A 71 8.67 0.57 21.84
C GLN A 71 8.05 -0.71 22.42
N PRO A 72 8.63 -1.89 22.15
CA PRO A 72 8.21 -3.11 22.82
C PRO A 72 8.41 -2.88 24.32
N GLN A 73 7.34 -2.93 25.12
CA GLN A 73 7.52 -3.03 26.56
C GLN A 73 8.33 -4.30 26.82
N GLU A 74 9.52 -4.14 27.39
CA GLU A 74 10.37 -5.23 27.82
C GLU A 74 9.57 -6.07 28.83
N ARG A 75 9.00 -7.18 28.36
CA ARG A 75 8.56 -8.22 29.26
C ARG A 75 9.81 -8.71 29.99
N PRO A 76 9.76 -8.93 31.31
CA PRO A 76 10.89 -9.53 31.99
C PRO A 76 11.23 -10.84 31.28
N VAL A 77 12.47 -10.92 30.80
CA VAL A 77 12.98 -12.08 30.07
C VAL A 77 12.84 -13.27 31.03
N PRO A 78 12.08 -14.33 30.67
CA PRO A 78 12.06 -15.52 31.50
C PRO A 78 13.50 -16.02 31.64
N GLY A 79 13.96 -16.21 32.89
CA GLY A 79 15.34 -16.58 33.16
C GLY A 79 15.75 -17.82 32.36
N ASP A 80 16.90 -17.74 31.68
CA ASP A 80 17.43 -18.86 30.92
C ASP A 80 18.22 -19.81 31.84
N LEU A 81 18.37 -21.06 31.41
CA LEU A 81 19.20 -22.03 32.11
C LEU A 81 20.67 -21.64 31.98
N ALA A 82 21.49 -21.99 32.97
CA ALA A 82 22.94 -21.80 32.86
C ALA A 82 23.51 -22.65 31.71
N ALA A 83 24.52 -22.14 31.01
CA ALA A 83 25.15 -22.82 29.87
C ALA A 83 25.77 -24.19 30.20
N SER A 84 25.91 -24.52 31.49
CA SER A 84 26.38 -25.81 32.00
C SER A 84 25.23 -26.77 32.38
N SER A 85 23.97 -26.42 32.12
CA SER A 85 22.82 -27.27 32.43
C SER A 85 22.68 -28.41 31.42
N ILE A 86 22.45 -29.62 31.92
CA ILE A 86 22.25 -30.82 31.11
C ILE A 86 21.08 -30.72 30.11
N PHE A 87 20.13 -29.82 30.36
CA PHE A 87 18.95 -29.61 29.51
C PHE A 87 19.13 -28.51 28.43
N GLU A 88 20.31 -27.90 28.33
CA GLU A 88 20.60 -26.84 27.36
C GLU A 88 20.66 -27.39 25.92
N ASP A 89 21.20 -28.59 25.72
CA ASP A 89 21.27 -29.23 24.41
C ASP A 89 19.88 -29.61 23.88
N ASP A 90 19.00 -30.13 24.74
CA ASP A 90 17.61 -30.45 24.37
C ASP A 90 16.83 -29.18 23.98
N ARG A 91 17.04 -28.07 24.69
CA ARG A 91 16.43 -26.78 24.33
C ARG A 91 16.95 -26.24 23.02
N ARG A 92 18.24 -26.38 22.72
CA ARG A 92 18.81 -25.95 21.44
C ARG A 92 18.23 -26.77 20.29
N ALA A 93 18.12 -28.08 20.47
CA ALA A 93 17.46 -28.95 19.49
C ALA A 93 15.99 -28.54 19.27
N GLN A 94 15.27 -28.22 20.34
CA GLN A 94 13.88 -27.76 20.25
C GLN A 94 13.75 -26.39 19.56
N ARG A 95 14.61 -25.42 19.89
CA ARG A 95 14.63 -24.11 19.20
C ARG A 95 14.95 -24.25 17.72
N GLN A 96 15.90 -25.11 17.34
CA GLN A 96 16.21 -25.39 15.94
C GLN A 96 15.03 -26.04 15.21
N GLN A 97 14.31 -26.96 15.87
CA GLN A 97 13.10 -27.56 15.31
C GLN A 97 11.97 -26.53 15.17
N GLU A 98 11.77 -25.66 16.15
CA GLU A 98 10.78 -24.57 16.09
C GLU A 98 11.14 -23.53 15.03
N GLU A 99 12.42 -23.18 14.85
CA GLU A 99 12.90 -22.28 13.80
C GLU A 99 12.73 -22.91 12.40
N HIS A 100 13.07 -24.19 12.24
CA HIS A 100 12.83 -24.93 11.00
C HIS A 100 11.33 -25.10 10.72
N ALA A 101 10.51 -25.34 11.74
CA ALA A 101 9.06 -25.42 11.61
C ALA A 101 8.44 -24.05 11.29
N ALA A 102 8.91 -22.95 11.88
CA ALA A 102 8.45 -21.60 11.58
C ALA A 102 8.91 -21.10 10.21
N ALA A 103 10.05 -21.57 9.72
CA ALA A 103 10.55 -21.28 8.37
C ALA A 103 9.85 -22.15 7.30
N ALA A 104 9.51 -23.40 7.63
CA ALA A 104 8.73 -24.29 6.76
C ALA A 104 7.25 -23.93 6.75
N ASP A 105 6.70 -23.47 7.88
CA ASP A 105 5.35 -22.91 8.04
C ASP A 105 5.28 -21.44 7.61
N GLY A 106 5.83 -21.14 6.43
CA GLY A 106 5.36 -20.02 5.60
C GLY A 106 3.95 -20.26 5.05
N GLY A 107 3.16 -21.13 5.70
CA GLY A 107 1.98 -21.80 5.17
C GLY A 107 0.77 -21.82 6.10
N ASP A 108 0.75 -21.09 7.22
CA ASP A 108 -0.51 -20.76 7.89
C ASP A 108 -1.34 -19.87 6.95
N ALA A 109 -2.50 -20.39 6.53
CA ALA A 109 -3.30 -20.01 5.37
C ALA A 109 -3.96 -18.61 5.43
N GLY A 110 -3.27 -17.61 5.96
CA GLY A 110 -3.76 -16.23 6.00
C GLY A 110 -2.73 -15.17 6.38
N ASN A 111 -1.56 -15.51 6.92
CA ASN A 111 -0.67 -14.51 7.51
C ASN A 111 0.77 -14.55 6.97
N THR A 112 0.93 -14.14 5.70
CA THR A 112 2.28 -13.94 5.13
C THR A 112 2.96 -12.77 5.83
N LYS A 113 3.95 -13.09 6.68
CA LYS A 113 4.81 -12.09 7.32
C LYS A 113 5.82 -11.56 6.29
N VAL A 114 5.76 -10.27 5.96
CA VAL A 114 6.77 -9.61 5.10
C VAL A 114 7.41 -8.48 5.90
N GLY A 115 8.74 -8.54 6.05
CA GLY A 115 9.48 -7.57 6.88
C GLY A 115 9.12 -7.63 8.37
N GLY A 116 8.79 -8.81 8.89
CA GLY A 116 8.48 -9.04 10.31
C GLY A 116 7.07 -8.63 10.76
N LYS A 117 6.22 -8.11 9.86
CA LYS A 117 4.84 -7.72 10.17
C LYS A 117 3.83 -8.67 9.54
N ALA A 118 2.86 -9.08 10.36
CA ALA A 118 1.66 -9.80 9.93
C ALA A 118 0.81 -8.93 9.00
N ARG A 119 0.28 -9.52 7.93
CA ARG A 119 -0.61 -8.83 6.99
C ARG A 119 -2.05 -8.93 7.50
N ASP A 120 -2.51 -7.90 8.20
CA ASP A 120 -3.93 -7.77 8.55
C ASP A 120 -4.74 -7.26 7.34
N PRO A 121 -5.68 -8.06 6.79
CA PRO A 121 -6.51 -7.66 5.66
C PRO A 121 -7.31 -6.38 5.95
N ASN A 122 -7.82 -6.21 7.17
CA ASN A 122 -8.65 -5.05 7.52
C ASN A 122 -7.84 -3.74 7.47
N ASN A 123 -6.58 -3.80 7.88
CA ASN A 123 -5.67 -2.67 7.78
C ASN A 123 -5.27 -2.39 6.32
N MET A 124 -4.95 -3.45 5.56
CA MET A 124 -4.55 -3.34 4.15
C MET A 124 -5.66 -2.78 3.26
N LEU A 125 -6.91 -3.17 3.49
CA LEU A 125 -8.07 -2.72 2.70
C LEU A 125 -8.18 -1.20 2.63
N ARG A 126 -7.84 -0.49 3.71
CA ARG A 126 -7.87 0.98 3.75
C ARG A 126 -6.89 1.64 2.77
N VAL A 127 -5.76 0.97 2.50
CA VAL A 127 -4.71 1.46 1.59
C VAL A 127 -4.93 0.93 0.18
N LEU A 128 -5.33 -0.34 0.05
CA LEU A 128 -5.52 -1.01 -1.24
C LEU A 128 -6.80 -0.56 -1.96
N ASP A 129 -7.89 -0.30 -1.23
CA ASP A 129 -9.18 0.08 -1.81
C ASP A 129 -9.67 1.43 -1.22
N PRO A 130 -9.06 2.56 -1.63
CA PRO A 130 -9.42 3.88 -1.10
C PRO A 130 -10.81 4.36 -1.55
N ASP A 131 -11.38 3.80 -2.63
CA ASP A 131 -12.71 4.16 -3.13
C ASP A 131 -13.48 2.91 -3.63
N PRO A 132 -14.15 2.18 -2.72
CA PRO A 132 -14.80 0.92 -3.05
C PRO A 132 -15.95 1.07 -4.05
N ASN A 133 -16.62 2.23 -4.06
CA ASN A 133 -17.76 2.47 -4.96
C ASN A 133 -17.31 2.59 -6.43
N SER A 134 -16.15 3.21 -6.68
CA SER A 134 -15.63 3.29 -8.05
C SER A 134 -15.06 1.96 -8.53
N ARG A 135 -14.44 1.18 -7.63
CA ARG A 135 -14.02 -0.20 -7.90
C ARG A 135 -15.20 -1.07 -8.31
N GLU A 136 -16.28 -1.08 -7.54
CA GLU A 136 -17.48 -1.89 -7.84
C GLU A 136 -18.07 -1.55 -9.22
N ARG A 137 -18.19 -0.26 -9.55
CA ARG A 137 -18.67 0.18 -10.88
C ARG A 137 -17.74 -0.27 -12.01
N TRP A 138 -16.43 -0.23 -11.78
CA TRP A 138 -15.45 -0.69 -12.74
C TRP A 138 -15.52 -2.21 -12.93
N GLU A 139 -15.64 -2.98 -11.85
CA GLU A 139 -15.81 -4.44 -11.87
C GLU A 139 -17.07 -4.82 -12.64
N ARG A 140 -18.21 -4.20 -12.33
CA ARG A 140 -19.47 -4.39 -13.07
C ARG A 140 -19.28 -4.14 -14.57
N LYS A 141 -18.60 -3.05 -14.94
CA LYS A 141 -18.31 -2.74 -16.35
C LYS A 141 -17.45 -3.83 -17.00
N LYS A 142 -16.42 -4.35 -16.31
CA LYS A 142 -15.56 -5.42 -16.82
C LYS A 142 -16.28 -6.75 -16.95
N VAL A 143 -17.12 -7.12 -15.99
CA VAL A 143 -17.96 -8.32 -16.05
C VAL A 143 -18.93 -8.25 -17.23
N ILE A 144 -19.61 -7.12 -17.43
CA ILE A 144 -20.49 -6.93 -18.60
C ILE A 144 -19.71 -7.07 -19.90
N GLN A 145 -18.50 -6.50 -19.99
CA GLN A 145 -17.63 -6.64 -21.18
C GLN A 145 -17.23 -8.11 -21.43
N MET A 146 -16.92 -8.86 -20.37
CA MET A 146 -16.57 -10.28 -20.45
C MET A 146 -17.76 -11.12 -20.93
N VAL A 147 -18.94 -10.93 -20.34
CA VAL A 147 -20.17 -11.64 -20.72
C VAL A 147 -20.56 -11.34 -22.16
N ARG A 148 -20.48 -10.08 -22.59
CA ARG A 148 -20.74 -9.68 -24.00
C ARG A 148 -19.82 -10.37 -25.02
N ARG A 149 -18.60 -10.72 -24.63
CA ARG A 149 -17.64 -11.43 -25.48
C ARG A 149 -17.77 -12.96 -25.41
N GLY A 150 -18.68 -13.48 -24.58
CA GLY A 150 -18.85 -14.91 -24.37
C GLY A 150 -17.58 -15.60 -23.85
N GLY A 151 -16.79 -14.89 -23.04
CA GLY A 151 -15.53 -15.43 -22.49
C GLY A 151 -14.33 -15.43 -23.45
N ARG A 152 -14.47 -14.93 -24.69
CA ARG A 152 -13.33 -14.81 -25.62
C ARG A 152 -12.34 -13.75 -25.13
N LEU A 153 -11.09 -14.16 -24.93
CA LEU A 153 -9.97 -13.28 -24.57
C LEU A 153 -9.39 -12.62 -25.83
N THR A 154 -8.94 -11.37 -25.70
CA THR A 154 -8.12 -10.72 -26.74
C THR A 154 -6.67 -11.15 -26.61
N ASP A 155 -5.90 -11.09 -27.70
CA ASP A 155 -4.47 -11.45 -27.71
C ASP A 155 -3.68 -10.75 -26.61
N GLN A 156 -3.92 -9.46 -26.38
CA GLN A 156 -3.30 -8.70 -25.28
C GLN A 156 -3.64 -9.25 -23.88
N GLN A 157 -4.84 -9.80 -23.69
CA GLN A 157 -5.24 -10.43 -22.42
C GLN A 157 -4.60 -11.81 -22.26
N VAL A 158 -4.40 -12.53 -23.37
CA VAL A 158 -3.67 -13.81 -23.38
C VAL A 158 -2.22 -13.57 -22.99
N ILE A 159 -1.53 -12.65 -23.67
CA ILE A 159 -0.13 -12.28 -23.40
C ILE A 159 0.06 -11.90 -21.93
N LYS A 160 -0.78 -10.98 -21.39
CA LYS A 160 -0.67 -10.55 -19.99
C LYS A 160 -0.97 -11.64 -18.96
N ARG A 161 -1.69 -12.69 -19.36
CA ARG A 161 -1.97 -13.85 -18.52
C ARG A 161 -0.83 -14.88 -18.58
N THR A 162 -0.18 -15.05 -19.72
CA THR A 162 0.81 -16.11 -19.96
C THR A 162 2.24 -15.65 -19.72
N GLU A 163 2.55 -14.39 -20.03
CA GLU A 163 3.90 -13.84 -19.98
C GLU A 163 4.09 -12.94 -18.75
N ARG A 164 5.29 -12.98 -18.17
CA ARG A 164 5.66 -12.14 -17.02
C ARG A 164 6.38 -10.89 -17.52
N GLU A 165 5.85 -9.71 -17.20
CA GLU A 165 6.47 -8.41 -17.51
C GLU A 165 6.84 -7.67 -16.21
N HIS A 166 7.97 -6.96 -16.22
CA HIS A 166 8.40 -6.11 -15.11
C HIS A 166 8.87 -4.74 -15.64
N LEU A 167 8.08 -3.70 -15.37
CA LEU A 167 8.37 -2.32 -15.80
C LEU A 167 8.96 -1.53 -14.62
N VAL A 168 10.23 -1.17 -14.74
CA VAL A 168 10.94 -0.35 -13.75
C VAL A 168 11.09 1.08 -14.22
N LYS A 169 10.71 2.03 -13.37
CA LYS A 169 10.99 3.46 -13.59
C LYS A 169 12.22 3.86 -12.78
N SER A 170 13.21 4.47 -13.44
CA SER A 170 14.39 4.99 -12.76
C SER A 170 14.11 6.27 -11.97
N GLN A 171 15.03 6.60 -11.06
CA GLN A 171 15.15 7.91 -10.46
C GLN A 171 15.51 9.00 -11.50
N ASN A 172 15.48 10.26 -11.03
CA ASN A 172 15.87 11.40 -11.85
C ASN A 172 17.40 11.50 -11.95
N TYR A 173 17.94 11.22 -13.13
CA TYR A 173 19.38 11.37 -13.40
C TYR A 173 19.75 12.82 -13.75
N LYS A 174 20.94 13.26 -13.31
CA LYS A 174 21.52 14.58 -13.65
C LYS A 174 22.14 14.57 -15.05
N THR A 175 21.36 14.20 -16.05
CA THR A 175 21.82 14.03 -17.43
C THR A 175 20.74 14.50 -18.41
N SER A 176 21.14 14.87 -19.62
CA SER A 176 20.18 15.25 -20.65
C SER A 176 19.51 14.03 -21.29
N VAL A 177 18.31 14.24 -21.85
CA VAL A 177 17.53 13.22 -22.57
C VAL A 177 18.32 12.65 -23.75
N LYS A 178 19.11 13.48 -24.46
CA LYS A 178 19.92 13.02 -25.60
C LYS A 178 20.95 11.97 -25.18
N LYS A 179 21.64 12.19 -24.05
CA LYS A 179 22.65 11.25 -23.53
C LYS A 179 22.00 9.93 -23.08
N LEU A 180 20.92 10.00 -22.30
CA LEU A 180 20.20 8.81 -21.85
C LEU A 180 19.54 8.04 -23.01
N GLY A 181 19.02 8.75 -24.00
CA GLY A 181 18.40 8.14 -25.17
C GLY A 181 19.38 7.35 -26.02
N MET A 182 20.64 7.77 -26.11
CA MET A 182 21.68 6.98 -26.77
C MET A 182 21.98 5.68 -26.02
N LEU A 183 22.14 5.76 -24.69
CA LEU A 183 22.38 4.58 -23.85
C LEU A 183 21.20 3.60 -23.86
N ALA A 184 19.97 4.12 -23.79
CA ALA A 184 18.75 3.29 -23.81
C ALA A 184 18.64 2.45 -25.08
N ARG A 185 19.06 2.98 -26.24
CA ARG A 185 19.09 2.23 -27.50
C ARG A 185 20.19 1.17 -27.52
N GLN A 186 21.31 1.41 -26.84
CA GLN A 186 22.43 0.47 -26.78
C GLN A 186 22.09 -0.79 -25.97
N ILE A 187 21.26 -0.67 -24.93
CA ILE A 187 20.82 -1.79 -24.09
C ILE A 187 19.53 -2.46 -24.61
N GLN A 188 18.87 -1.86 -25.60
CA GLN A 188 17.60 -2.37 -26.11
C GLN A 188 17.79 -3.76 -26.72
N GLY A 189 17.08 -4.75 -26.17
CA GLY A 189 17.10 -6.14 -26.66
C GLY A 189 18.28 -6.97 -26.17
N LYS A 190 19.19 -6.40 -25.35
CA LYS A 190 20.23 -7.16 -24.67
C LYS A 190 19.67 -7.89 -23.44
N THR A 191 20.35 -8.94 -23.01
CA THR A 191 20.04 -9.59 -21.73
C THR A 191 20.45 -8.68 -20.57
N ILE A 192 20.04 -9.00 -19.34
CA ILE A 192 20.35 -8.17 -18.17
C ILE A 192 21.85 -8.24 -17.80
N GLU A 193 22.55 -9.29 -18.24
CA GLU A 193 23.97 -9.55 -17.93
C GLU A 193 24.94 -8.91 -18.94
N ASP A 194 24.47 -8.53 -20.14
CA ASP A 194 25.26 -7.96 -21.26
C ASP A 194 25.23 -6.42 -21.34
#